data_AF-A0A1X0WIY9-F1
#
_entry.id   AF-A0A1X0WIY9-F1
#
_cell.length_a   1.000
_cell.length_b   1.000
_cell.length_c   1.000
_cell.angle_alpha   90.00
_cell.angle_beta   90.00
_cell.angle_gamma   90.00
#
_symmetry.space_group_name_H-M   'P 1'
#
loop_
_entity.id
_entity.type
_entity.pdbx_description
1 polymer ?
#
loop_
_entity_poly.entity_id
_entity_poly.type
_entity_poly.pdbx_seq_one_letter_code
_entity_poly.pdbx_strand_id
1 'polypeptide(L)'
;MQHKIKIVEEINHCRLEILSEGASSDPVRIAQCVRKTLEGHSDNAHVKLLLENMENHQLGSNNLLELTFTDDPDFILGFFEVPYNPDAFLEAAFVEAIAIPQNVLDIVPESEALPVLLHCCSDGFKNPLSVAIFAENFRDAEVKPYHKAYYLIEKFVDRFKSYTRPAIEAAWSPTAFPDVITADDDLLTRASAIWVHLHEYYHRTGYLPLPEHLKEKSSRNGAGAEELRVDILSILALLDLHANDPVLRASIQYILAERLIRYPLQAPPKENYDARSSVALFEYLQRHGVIGRKGGRFYFVGGYARLGEALRSILVKITALEYRISQSPADDRKKKLSFLLPDLAKNNNRWELLS
;
A
#
# COMPACT_ATOMS: atom_id res chain seq x y z
N MET A 1 15.47 -21.84 -3.15
CA MET A 1 16.00 -20.64 -2.47
C MET A 1 17.33 -20.16 -3.04
N GLN A 2 18.46 -20.84 -2.81
CA GLN A 2 19.79 -20.36 -3.26
C GLN A 2 19.89 -20.09 -4.77
N HIS A 3 19.24 -20.90 -5.60
CA HIS A 3 19.22 -20.71 -7.04
C HIS A 3 18.53 -19.39 -7.47
N LYS A 4 17.36 -19.06 -6.90
CA LYS A 4 16.65 -17.79 -7.16
C LYS A 4 17.48 -16.57 -6.74
N ILE A 5 18.16 -16.65 -5.59
CA ILE A 5 19.07 -15.58 -5.12
C ILE A 5 20.16 -15.32 -6.16
N LYS A 6 20.79 -16.38 -6.67
CA LYS A 6 21.83 -16.25 -7.70
C LYS A 6 21.28 -15.65 -9.01
N ILE A 7 20.07 -16.03 -9.43
CA ILE A 7 19.41 -15.41 -10.60
C ILE A 7 19.20 -13.90 -10.38
N VAL A 8 18.75 -13.49 -9.18
CA VAL A 8 18.56 -12.06 -8.86
C VAL A 8 19.89 -11.29 -8.94
N GLU A 9 20.98 -11.85 -8.41
CA GLU A 9 22.31 -11.25 -8.48
C GLU A 9 22.79 -11.08 -9.93
N GLU A 10 22.58 -12.08 -10.77
CA GLU A 10 22.94 -12.07 -12.18
C GLU A 10 22.08 -11.11 -13.02
N ILE A 11 20.77 -11.05 -12.75
CA ILE A 11 19.89 -10.02 -13.30
C ILE A 11 20.39 -8.64 -12.94
N ASN A 12 20.75 -8.41 -11.67
CA ASN A 12 21.25 -7.11 -11.24
C ASN A 12 22.59 -6.76 -11.90
N HIS A 13 23.48 -7.74 -12.07
CA HIS A 13 24.73 -7.54 -12.82
C HIS A 13 24.46 -7.12 -14.27
N CYS A 14 23.56 -7.83 -14.95
CA CYS A 14 23.19 -7.52 -16.31
C CYS A 14 22.55 -6.13 -16.43
N ARG A 15 21.64 -5.80 -15.51
CA ARG A 15 21.00 -4.48 -15.40
C ARG A 15 22.03 -3.36 -15.26
N LEU A 16 23.03 -3.51 -14.40
CA LEU A 16 24.09 -2.51 -14.21
C LEU A 16 24.97 -2.35 -15.47
N GLU A 17 25.28 -3.44 -16.16
CA GLU A 17 26.01 -3.41 -17.45
C GLU A 17 25.22 -2.57 -18.48
N ILE A 18 23.93 -2.87 -18.67
CA ILE A 18 23.03 -2.17 -19.61
C ILE A 18 22.89 -0.68 -19.27
N LEU A 19 22.71 -0.34 -17.99
CA LEU A 19 22.59 1.05 -17.54
C LEU A 19 23.86 1.85 -17.79
N SER A 20 25.04 1.24 -17.56
CA SER A 20 26.33 1.91 -17.78
C SER A 20 26.57 2.33 -19.23
N GLU A 21 25.87 1.68 -20.16
CA GLU A 21 25.93 1.93 -21.60
C GLU A 21 24.78 2.81 -22.12
N GLY A 22 23.82 3.17 -21.26
CA GLY A 22 22.62 3.92 -21.66
C GLY A 22 21.68 3.12 -22.57
N ALA A 23 21.69 1.79 -22.47
CA ALA A 23 21.01 0.87 -23.38
C ALA A 23 19.74 0.22 -22.80
N SER A 24 19.11 0.84 -21.80
CA SER A 24 17.93 0.28 -21.07
C SER A 24 16.68 0.10 -21.95
N SER A 25 16.67 0.65 -23.16
CA SER A 25 15.60 0.47 -24.15
C SER A 25 16.06 -0.27 -25.41
N ASP A 26 17.29 -0.78 -25.46
CA ASP A 26 17.83 -1.51 -26.62
C ASP A 26 17.60 -3.02 -26.46
N PRO A 27 16.61 -3.62 -27.14
CA PRO A 27 16.27 -5.02 -26.95
C PRO A 27 17.35 -5.97 -27.47
N VAL A 28 18.20 -5.54 -28.41
CA VAL A 28 19.32 -6.36 -28.90
C VAL A 28 20.40 -6.43 -27.85
N ARG A 29 20.75 -5.28 -27.27
CA ARG A 29 21.77 -5.21 -26.22
C ARG A 29 21.36 -5.95 -24.95
N ILE A 30 20.10 -5.78 -24.54
CA ILE A 30 19.50 -6.49 -23.40
C ILE A 30 19.55 -8.00 -23.66
N ALA A 31 19.10 -8.48 -24.83
CA ALA A 31 19.11 -9.90 -25.17
C ALA A 31 20.51 -10.52 -25.12
N GLN A 32 21.53 -9.80 -25.60
CA GLN A 32 22.93 -10.24 -25.51
C GLN A 32 23.40 -10.40 -24.06
N CYS A 33 23.07 -9.43 -23.21
CA CYS A 33 23.42 -9.44 -21.79
C CYS A 33 22.72 -10.58 -21.05
N VAL A 34 21.41 -10.70 -21.24
CA VAL A 34 20.56 -11.74 -20.62
C VAL A 34 21.04 -13.13 -21.02
N ARG A 35 21.29 -13.39 -22.31
CA ARG A 35 21.79 -14.70 -22.77
C ARG A 35 23.16 -15.02 -22.16
N LYS A 36 24.11 -14.07 -22.23
CA LYS A 36 25.46 -14.24 -21.67
C LYS A 36 25.43 -14.58 -20.17
N THR A 37 24.51 -13.97 -19.43
CA THR A 37 24.50 -14.07 -17.96
C THR A 37 23.64 -15.24 -17.48
N LEU A 38 22.44 -15.44 -18.07
CA LEU A 38 21.41 -16.31 -17.51
C LEU A 38 21.24 -17.66 -18.21
N GLU A 39 21.92 -17.94 -19.33
CA GLU A 39 21.77 -19.21 -20.07
C GLU A 39 22.01 -20.46 -19.19
N GLY A 40 22.90 -20.33 -18.20
CA GLY A 40 23.19 -21.37 -17.21
C GLY A 40 22.07 -21.65 -16.19
N HIS A 41 20.97 -20.87 -16.20
CA HIS A 41 19.80 -21.04 -15.32
C HIS A 41 18.51 -21.29 -16.10
N SER A 42 18.63 -21.80 -17.33
CA SER A 42 17.50 -22.12 -18.21
C SER A 42 16.59 -23.25 -17.69
N ASP A 43 16.98 -23.93 -16.61
CA ASP A 43 16.14 -24.84 -15.84
C ASP A 43 15.09 -24.13 -14.98
N ASN A 44 15.29 -22.83 -14.66
CA ASN A 44 14.28 -21.99 -14.04
C ASN A 44 13.24 -21.51 -15.07
N ALA A 45 11.95 -21.67 -14.77
CA ALA A 45 10.87 -21.36 -15.69
C ALA A 45 10.82 -19.88 -16.11
N HIS A 46 11.04 -18.94 -15.17
CA HIS A 46 11.07 -17.52 -15.50
C HIS A 46 12.26 -17.16 -16.38
N VAL A 47 13.46 -17.68 -16.05
CA VAL A 47 14.66 -17.45 -16.87
C VAL A 47 14.47 -18.02 -18.27
N LYS A 48 13.89 -19.22 -18.39
CA LYS A 48 13.58 -19.83 -19.68
C LYS A 48 12.66 -18.95 -20.52
N LEU A 49 11.54 -18.48 -19.96
CA LEU A 49 10.62 -17.57 -20.66
C LEU A 49 11.29 -16.24 -21.02
N LEU A 50 12.12 -15.69 -20.12
CA LEU A 50 12.88 -14.48 -20.39
C LEU A 50 13.83 -14.67 -21.58
N LEU A 51 14.55 -15.80 -21.64
CA LEU A 51 15.44 -16.14 -22.76
C LEU A 51 14.65 -16.30 -24.07
N GLU A 52 13.49 -16.95 -24.05
CA GLU A 52 12.59 -17.08 -25.22
C GLU A 52 12.07 -15.72 -25.71
N ASN A 53 11.73 -14.80 -24.79
CA ASN A 53 11.37 -13.42 -25.13
C ASN A 53 12.56 -12.69 -25.78
N MET A 54 13.78 -12.91 -25.26
CA MET A 54 15.02 -12.31 -25.78
C MET A 54 15.46 -12.84 -27.14
N GLU A 55 15.15 -14.09 -27.49
CA GLU A 55 15.36 -14.61 -28.85
C GLU A 55 14.57 -13.83 -29.90
N ASN A 56 13.40 -13.32 -29.52
CA ASN A 56 12.52 -12.51 -30.37
C ASN A 56 12.69 -10.99 -30.15
N HIS A 57 13.67 -10.56 -29.34
CA HIS A 57 13.89 -9.17 -28.97
C HIS A 57 12.66 -8.47 -28.36
N GLN A 58 11.84 -9.23 -27.60
CA GLN A 58 10.61 -8.74 -27.00
C GLN A 58 10.84 -8.32 -25.55
N LEU A 59 10.51 -7.07 -25.21
CA LEU A 59 10.53 -6.56 -23.84
C LEU A 59 9.17 -6.67 -23.13
N GLY A 60 8.18 -7.29 -23.78
CA GLY A 60 6.89 -7.56 -23.17
C GLY A 60 7.01 -8.64 -22.10
N SER A 61 6.26 -8.49 -21.01
CA SER A 61 6.33 -9.35 -19.83
C SER A 61 5.02 -10.05 -19.51
N ASN A 62 4.10 -10.14 -20.48
CA ASN A 62 2.81 -10.79 -20.26
C ASN A 62 2.95 -12.24 -19.77
N ASN A 63 3.78 -13.06 -20.41
CA ASN A 63 4.01 -14.46 -20.01
C ASN A 63 4.76 -14.59 -18.67
N LEU A 64 5.68 -13.66 -18.39
CA LEU A 64 6.41 -13.60 -17.12
C LEU A 64 5.53 -13.18 -15.94
N LEU A 65 4.61 -12.23 -16.19
CA LEU A 65 3.56 -11.84 -15.26
C LEU A 65 2.69 -13.06 -14.92
N GLU A 66 2.15 -13.74 -15.94
CA GLU A 66 1.32 -14.93 -15.72
C GLU A 66 2.05 -15.97 -14.88
N LEU A 67 3.28 -16.36 -15.25
CA LEU A 67 4.07 -17.34 -14.52
C LEU A 67 4.28 -16.95 -13.05
N THR A 68 4.53 -15.66 -12.79
CA THR A 68 4.64 -15.11 -11.44
C THR A 68 3.35 -15.31 -10.65
N PHE A 69 2.17 -15.12 -11.24
CA PHE A 69 0.92 -15.24 -10.48
C PHE A 69 0.36 -16.67 -10.40
N THR A 70 0.63 -17.53 -11.37
CA THR A 70 0.00 -18.85 -11.48
C THR A 70 0.87 -20.00 -10.98
N ASP A 71 2.17 -19.96 -11.25
CA ASP A 71 3.04 -21.13 -11.05
C ASP A 71 4.11 -20.91 -9.98
N ASP A 72 4.65 -19.70 -9.88
CA ASP A 72 5.73 -19.40 -8.93
C ASP A 72 5.63 -17.96 -8.34
N PRO A 73 4.67 -17.72 -7.42
CA PRO A 73 4.42 -16.42 -6.78
C PRO A 73 5.53 -15.94 -5.85
N ASP A 74 6.47 -16.82 -5.51
CA ASP A 74 7.62 -16.43 -4.71
C ASP A 74 8.72 -15.79 -5.57
N PHE A 75 8.59 -15.77 -6.89
CA PHE A 75 9.60 -15.20 -7.79
C PHE A 75 9.00 -14.24 -8.81
N ILE A 76 9.47 -13.01 -8.74
CA ILE A 76 9.13 -11.95 -9.68
C ILE A 76 10.32 -11.79 -10.62
N LEU A 77 10.10 -11.91 -11.91
CA LEU A 77 11.09 -11.59 -12.95
C LEU A 77 10.37 -10.99 -14.13
N GLY A 78 10.88 -9.88 -14.67
CA GLY A 78 10.25 -9.25 -15.82
C GLY A 78 10.93 -7.98 -16.27
N PHE A 79 10.38 -7.44 -17.36
CA PHE A 79 10.60 -6.06 -17.75
C PHE A 79 9.53 -5.17 -17.13
N PHE A 80 9.96 -4.01 -16.64
CA PHE A 80 9.10 -3.11 -15.89
C PHE A 80 9.05 -1.71 -16.50
N GLU A 81 7.90 -1.06 -16.32
CA GLU A 81 7.70 0.36 -16.55
C GLU A 81 7.20 0.99 -15.26
N VAL A 82 8.12 1.57 -14.49
CA VAL A 82 7.83 2.21 -13.20
C VAL A 82 7.97 3.73 -13.35
N PRO A 83 6.86 4.51 -13.42
CA PRO A 83 6.92 5.94 -13.74
C PRO A 83 7.79 6.78 -12.80
N TYR A 84 7.91 6.37 -11.55
CA TYR A 84 8.69 7.06 -10.51
C TYR A 84 10.09 6.46 -10.30
N ASN A 85 10.45 5.42 -11.07
CA ASN A 85 11.77 4.81 -11.05
C ASN A 85 12.14 4.28 -12.46
N PRO A 86 12.54 5.16 -13.39
CA PRO A 86 12.84 4.76 -14.78
C PRO A 86 14.02 3.79 -14.90
N ASP A 87 14.87 3.71 -13.87
CA ASP A 87 15.98 2.75 -13.83
C ASP A 87 15.51 1.33 -13.45
N ALA A 88 14.23 1.16 -13.06
CA ALA A 88 13.62 -0.15 -12.85
C ALA A 88 13.00 -0.66 -14.16
N PHE A 89 13.78 -1.41 -14.94
CA PHE A 89 13.39 -1.84 -16.29
C PHE A 89 13.55 -3.34 -16.54
N LEU A 90 14.54 -4.00 -15.95
CA LEU A 90 14.74 -5.45 -15.94
C LEU A 90 15.01 -5.81 -14.49
N GLU A 91 14.00 -6.37 -13.83
CA GLU A 91 14.03 -6.55 -12.39
C GLU A 91 13.68 -7.99 -12.00
N ALA A 92 14.26 -8.42 -10.89
CA ALA A 92 13.97 -9.69 -10.27
C ALA A 92 13.87 -9.54 -8.75
N ALA A 93 12.97 -10.29 -8.14
CA ALA A 93 12.85 -10.40 -6.69
C ALA A 93 12.46 -11.82 -6.28
N PHE A 94 13.11 -12.29 -5.21
CA PHE A 94 12.66 -13.48 -4.49
C PHE A 94 11.95 -13.02 -3.22
N VAL A 95 10.69 -13.44 -3.06
CA VAL A 95 9.78 -12.99 -2.02
C VAL A 95 9.17 -14.18 -1.29
N GLU A 96 8.59 -13.92 -0.13
CA GLU A 96 7.83 -14.90 0.65
C GLU A 96 6.51 -14.28 1.10
N ALA A 97 5.39 -14.94 0.81
CA ALA A 97 4.08 -14.48 1.24
C ALA A 97 3.92 -14.52 2.77
N ILE A 98 3.37 -13.44 3.33
CA ILE A 98 3.05 -13.36 4.75
C ILE A 98 1.64 -13.88 4.96
N ALA A 99 1.49 -14.90 5.81
CA ALA A 99 0.19 -15.47 6.14
C ALA A 99 -0.70 -14.46 6.90
N ILE A 100 -1.93 -14.28 6.41
CA ILE A 100 -2.96 -13.50 7.09
C ILE A 100 -3.66 -14.39 8.13
N PRO A 101 -3.85 -13.93 9.38
CA PRO A 101 -4.54 -14.70 10.42
C PRO A 101 -5.95 -15.13 10.00
N GLN A 102 -6.34 -16.36 10.37
CA GLN A 102 -7.62 -16.93 9.96
C GLN A 102 -8.83 -16.08 10.40
N ASN A 103 -8.80 -15.50 11.60
CA ASN A 103 -9.87 -14.62 12.07
C ASN A 103 -10.06 -13.34 11.21
N VAL A 104 -9.01 -12.87 10.55
CA VAL A 104 -9.09 -11.79 9.54
C VAL A 104 -9.65 -12.34 8.24
N LEU A 105 -9.22 -13.53 7.81
CA LEU A 105 -9.74 -14.20 6.61
C LEU A 105 -11.23 -14.57 6.73
N ASP A 106 -11.72 -14.84 7.94
CA ASP A 106 -13.13 -15.17 8.18
C ASP A 106 -14.07 -14.00 7.83
N ILE A 107 -13.57 -12.75 7.89
CA ILE A 107 -14.33 -11.55 7.51
C ILE A 107 -13.93 -10.99 6.14
N VAL A 108 -12.67 -11.17 5.73
CA VAL A 108 -12.11 -10.72 4.46
C VAL A 108 -11.29 -11.86 3.86
N PRO A 109 -11.95 -12.82 3.18
CA PRO A 109 -11.32 -14.06 2.71
C PRO A 109 -10.35 -13.83 1.56
N GLU A 110 -10.58 -12.78 0.77
CA GLU A 110 -9.76 -12.44 -0.38
C GLU A 110 -9.47 -10.94 -0.39
N SER A 111 -8.28 -10.62 -0.86
CA SER A 111 -7.79 -9.27 -1.09
C SER A 111 -6.85 -9.30 -2.30
N GLU A 112 -6.78 -8.17 -2.97
CA GLU A 112 -5.92 -7.88 -4.09
C GLU A 112 -4.54 -7.42 -3.65
N ALA A 113 -4.27 -7.39 -2.35
CA ALA A 113 -2.92 -7.37 -1.80
C ALA A 113 -2.38 -8.79 -1.66
N LEU A 114 -1.09 -8.94 -1.99
CA LEU A 114 -0.25 -10.04 -1.53
C LEU A 114 0.88 -9.43 -0.67
N PRO A 115 0.74 -9.39 0.67
CA PRO A 115 1.83 -8.95 1.53
C PRO A 115 2.96 -9.96 1.50
N VAL A 116 4.18 -9.49 1.25
CA VAL A 116 5.37 -10.34 1.15
C VAL A 116 6.56 -9.76 1.92
N LEU A 117 7.47 -10.64 2.31
CA LEU A 117 8.83 -10.30 2.72
C LEU A 117 9.77 -10.43 1.52
N LEU A 118 10.60 -9.40 1.31
CA LEU A 118 11.64 -9.44 0.29
C LEU A 118 12.91 -10.12 0.81
N HIS A 119 13.26 -11.28 0.23
CA HIS A 119 14.51 -11.98 0.56
C HIS A 119 15.71 -11.40 -0.17
N CYS A 120 15.55 -11.12 -1.47
CA CYS A 120 16.53 -10.42 -2.28
C CYS A 120 15.87 -9.78 -3.50
N CYS A 121 16.47 -8.71 -4.02
CA CYS A 121 16.01 -8.03 -5.22
C CYS A 121 17.14 -7.35 -5.99
N SER A 122 16.89 -7.07 -7.26
CA SER A 122 17.67 -6.15 -8.08
C SER A 122 17.51 -4.69 -7.59
N ASP A 123 18.46 -3.84 -7.97
CA ASP A 123 18.60 -2.49 -7.44
C ASP A 123 17.42 -1.57 -7.78
N GLY A 124 16.69 -1.81 -8.88
CA GLY A 124 15.51 -1.02 -9.22
C GLY A 124 14.39 -1.20 -8.18
N PHE A 125 14.26 -2.38 -7.58
CA PHE A 125 13.34 -2.61 -6.47
C PHE A 125 13.83 -2.12 -5.11
N LYS A 126 15.07 -1.62 -4.97
CA LYS A 126 15.56 -1.04 -3.70
C LYS A 126 15.04 0.37 -3.43
N ASN A 127 14.39 1.02 -4.40
CA ASN A 127 13.85 2.36 -4.22
C ASN A 127 12.87 2.41 -3.02
N PRO A 128 13.08 3.30 -2.04
CA PRO A 128 12.26 3.37 -0.83
C PRO A 128 10.83 3.89 -1.08
N LEU A 129 10.57 4.47 -2.25
CA LEU A 129 9.23 4.88 -2.69
C LEU A 129 8.43 3.72 -3.30
N SER A 130 9.10 2.69 -3.82
CA SER A 130 8.45 1.48 -4.35
C SER A 130 8.08 0.56 -3.19
N VAL A 131 6.91 0.74 -2.60
CA VAL A 131 6.42 -0.13 -1.51
C VAL A 131 5.52 -1.27 -1.99
N ALA A 132 5.13 -1.23 -3.26
CA ALA A 132 4.36 -2.28 -3.90
C ALA A 132 4.80 -2.46 -5.36
N ILE A 133 4.65 -3.69 -5.85
CA ILE A 133 4.82 -4.05 -7.26
C ILE A 133 3.43 -4.42 -7.79
N PHE A 134 2.94 -3.60 -8.72
CA PHE A 134 1.64 -3.79 -9.36
C PHE A 134 1.81 -4.58 -10.67
N ALA A 135 0.77 -5.29 -11.08
CA ALA A 135 0.77 -6.00 -12.37
C ALA A 135 0.93 -5.02 -13.54
N GLU A 136 0.38 -3.81 -13.41
CA GLU A 136 0.53 -2.68 -14.31
C GLU A 136 1.98 -2.21 -14.47
N ASN A 137 2.88 -2.59 -13.56
CA ASN A 137 4.30 -2.28 -13.70
C ASN A 137 5.01 -3.22 -14.66
N PHE A 138 4.45 -4.39 -14.97
CA PHE A 138 5.02 -5.29 -15.98
C PHE A 138 4.77 -4.71 -17.37
N ARG A 139 5.85 -4.55 -18.13
CA ARG A 139 5.81 -3.93 -19.45
C ARG A 139 4.96 -4.74 -20.43
N ASP A 140 4.09 -4.06 -21.17
CA ASP A 140 3.18 -4.63 -22.17
C ASP A 140 2.34 -5.82 -21.68
N ALA A 141 2.03 -5.86 -20.38
CA ALA A 141 1.29 -6.96 -19.77
C ALA A 141 -0.23 -6.67 -19.69
N GLU A 142 -1.05 -7.69 -19.93
CA GLU A 142 -2.49 -7.64 -19.71
C GLU A 142 -2.79 -7.90 -18.22
N VAL A 143 -3.40 -6.94 -17.54
CA VAL A 143 -3.77 -7.09 -16.13
C VAL A 143 -5.11 -7.81 -16.00
N LYS A 144 -5.13 -8.90 -15.23
CA LYS A 144 -6.30 -9.73 -14.98
C LYS A 144 -6.78 -9.61 -13.53
N PRO A 145 -8.07 -9.90 -13.23
CA PRO A 145 -8.63 -9.72 -11.89
C PRO A 145 -7.92 -10.49 -10.76
N TYR A 146 -7.26 -11.60 -11.05
CA TYR A 146 -6.52 -12.39 -10.05
C TYR A 146 -5.08 -11.91 -9.82
N HIS A 147 -4.59 -10.93 -10.61
CA HIS A 147 -3.29 -10.33 -10.35
C HIS A 147 -3.39 -9.43 -9.12
N LYS A 148 -2.56 -9.73 -8.12
CA LYS A 148 -2.48 -9.02 -6.84
C LYS A 148 -1.31 -8.03 -6.83
N ALA A 149 -1.43 -6.95 -6.08
CA ALA A 149 -0.31 -6.08 -5.78
C ALA A 149 0.60 -6.73 -4.72
N TYR A 150 1.87 -6.93 -5.04
CA TYR A 150 2.86 -7.42 -4.07
C TYR A 150 3.27 -6.26 -3.16
N TYR A 151 2.91 -6.33 -1.89
CA TYR A 151 3.26 -5.31 -0.89
C TYR A 151 4.54 -5.72 -0.15
N LEU A 152 5.60 -4.92 -0.29
CA LEU A 152 6.92 -5.17 0.27
C LEU A 152 6.99 -4.75 1.74
N ILE A 153 6.60 -5.66 2.64
CA ILE A 153 6.28 -5.33 4.04
C ILE A 153 7.50 -4.88 4.84
N GLU A 154 8.70 -5.36 4.53
CA GLU A 154 9.92 -4.91 5.20
C GLU A 154 10.11 -3.39 5.07
N LYS A 155 9.71 -2.79 3.96
CA LYS A 155 9.77 -1.33 3.75
C LYS A 155 8.79 -0.57 4.63
N PHE A 156 7.64 -1.17 4.96
CA PHE A 156 6.68 -0.60 5.90
C PHE A 156 7.28 -0.60 7.30
N VAL A 157 7.83 -1.74 7.73
CA VAL A 157 8.49 -1.92 9.03
C VAL A 157 9.66 -0.94 9.21
N ASP A 158 10.54 -0.85 8.22
CA ASP A 158 11.69 0.07 8.23
C ASP A 158 11.25 1.52 8.33
N ARG A 159 10.23 1.91 7.56
CA ARG A 159 9.65 3.26 7.61
C ARG A 159 9.04 3.55 8.97
N PHE A 160 8.30 2.62 9.54
CA PHE A 160 7.69 2.78 10.85
C PHE A 160 8.74 2.99 11.93
N LYS A 161 9.78 2.14 11.96
CA LYS A 161 10.87 2.22 12.93
C LYS A 161 11.67 3.51 12.78
N SER A 162 11.94 3.94 11.54
CA SER A 162 12.80 5.09 11.26
C SER A 162 12.10 6.43 11.50
N TYR A 163 10.78 6.49 11.30
CA TYR A 163 10.05 7.77 11.30
C TYR A 163 8.85 7.80 12.25
N THR A 164 7.98 6.79 12.17
CA THR A 164 6.70 6.79 12.93
C THR A 164 6.93 6.59 14.41
N ARG A 165 7.74 5.60 14.80
CA ARG A 165 8.04 5.29 16.21
C ARG A 165 8.71 6.48 16.94
N PRO A 166 9.79 7.11 16.42
CA PRO A 166 10.36 8.31 17.05
C PRO A 166 9.34 9.45 17.20
N ALA A 167 8.43 9.63 16.25
CA ALA A 167 7.40 10.65 16.32
C ALA A 167 6.33 10.34 17.39
N ILE A 168 5.98 9.06 17.59
CA ILE A 168 5.15 8.62 18.73
C ILE A 168 5.85 8.99 20.05
N GLU A 169 7.12 8.59 20.22
CA GLU A 169 7.88 8.81 21.46
C GLU A 169 8.02 10.29 21.82
N ALA A 170 8.17 11.15 20.81
CA ALA A 170 8.31 12.59 20.98
C ALA A 170 7.00 13.27 21.40
N ALA A 171 5.86 12.90 20.79
CA ALA A 171 4.64 13.71 20.86
C ALA A 171 3.45 13.03 21.55
N TRP A 172 3.46 11.72 21.75
CA TRP A 172 2.33 10.97 22.29
C TRP A 172 2.63 10.32 23.64
N SER A 173 1.58 10.10 24.42
CA SER A 173 1.66 9.30 25.64
C SER A 173 2.08 7.87 25.28
N PRO A 174 2.97 7.22 26.06
CA PRO A 174 3.30 5.80 25.85
C PRO A 174 2.08 4.87 25.90
N THR A 175 1.01 5.30 26.57
CA THR A 175 -0.26 4.56 26.65
C THR A 175 -1.16 4.73 25.43
N ALA A 176 -0.80 5.61 24.48
CA ALA A 176 -1.59 5.82 23.27
C ALA A 176 -1.35 4.72 22.23
N PHE A 177 -0.12 4.20 22.15
CA PHE A 177 0.28 3.17 21.17
C PHE A 177 1.12 2.06 21.82
N PRO A 178 0.59 1.38 22.87
CA PRO A 178 1.38 0.50 23.72
C PRO A 178 1.94 -0.75 23.02
N ASP A 179 1.22 -1.31 22.04
CA ASP A 179 1.61 -2.55 21.34
C ASP A 179 2.64 -2.29 20.24
N VAL A 180 2.65 -1.13 19.58
CA VAL A 180 3.59 -0.82 18.48
C VAL A 180 4.86 -0.07 18.90
N ILE A 181 4.84 0.61 20.05
CA ILE A 181 6.00 1.38 20.53
C ILE A 181 7.18 0.48 20.91
N THR A 182 6.90 -0.71 21.43
CA THR A 182 7.91 -1.72 21.82
C THR A 182 7.93 -2.94 20.90
N ALA A 183 7.14 -2.94 19.82
CA ALA A 183 7.06 -4.05 18.88
C ALA A 183 8.42 -4.37 18.24
N ASP A 184 8.69 -5.66 18.10
CA ASP A 184 9.75 -6.17 17.26
C ASP A 184 9.32 -6.20 15.78
N ASP A 185 10.23 -6.63 14.91
CA ASP A 185 10.02 -6.63 13.48
C ASP A 185 8.95 -7.67 13.06
N ASP A 186 8.80 -8.78 13.79
CA ASP A 186 7.76 -9.80 13.54
C ASP A 186 6.37 -9.22 13.77
N LEU A 187 6.16 -8.59 14.93
CA LEU A 187 4.86 -8.01 15.26
C LEU A 187 4.50 -6.87 14.29
N LEU A 188 5.46 -6.00 13.93
CA LEU A 188 5.22 -4.95 12.94
C LEU A 188 4.92 -5.53 11.55
N THR A 189 5.67 -6.55 11.11
CA THR A 189 5.46 -7.23 9.82
C THR A 189 4.03 -7.75 9.72
N ARG A 190 3.60 -8.52 10.71
CA ARG A 190 2.24 -9.09 10.76
C ARG A 190 1.18 -8.00 10.85
N ALA A 191 1.43 -6.96 11.65
CA ALA A 191 0.51 -5.84 11.80
C ALA A 191 0.27 -5.09 10.49
N SER A 192 1.34 -4.78 9.75
CA SER A 192 1.26 -4.12 8.44
C SER A 192 0.75 -5.03 7.33
N ALA A 193 1.02 -6.34 7.37
CA ALA A 193 0.47 -7.29 6.40
C ALA A 193 -1.07 -7.34 6.48
N ILE A 194 -1.62 -7.38 7.70
CA ILE A 194 -3.07 -7.28 7.92
C ILE A 194 -3.62 -5.94 7.44
N TRP A 195 -2.88 -4.84 7.66
CA TRP A 195 -3.29 -3.54 7.17
C TRP A 195 -3.45 -3.53 5.65
N VAL A 196 -2.42 -3.91 4.88
CA VAL A 196 -2.50 -3.87 3.42
C VAL A 196 -3.56 -4.83 2.86
N HIS A 197 -3.76 -5.99 3.50
CA HIS A 197 -4.81 -6.94 3.14
C HIS A 197 -6.21 -6.31 3.27
N LEU A 198 -6.51 -5.70 4.42
CA LEU A 198 -7.79 -5.04 4.65
C LEU A 198 -7.96 -3.78 3.80
N HIS A 199 -6.89 -3.01 3.64
CA HIS A 199 -6.87 -1.75 2.89
C HIS A 199 -7.30 -1.97 1.43
N GLU A 200 -6.64 -2.90 0.72
CA GLU A 200 -6.96 -3.22 -0.66
C GLU A 200 -8.36 -3.80 -0.83
N TYR A 201 -8.80 -4.63 0.12
CA TYR A 201 -10.17 -5.14 0.10
C TYR A 201 -11.19 -4.00 0.20
N TYR A 202 -11.01 -3.08 1.14
CA TYR A 202 -12.00 -2.02 1.37
C TYR A 202 -12.08 -0.99 0.24
N HIS A 203 -11.05 -0.89 -0.63
CA HIS A 203 -11.16 -0.11 -1.87
C HIS A 203 -12.28 -0.58 -2.78
N ARG A 204 -12.63 -1.88 -2.75
CA ARG A 204 -13.68 -2.48 -3.57
C ARG A 204 -15.06 -2.48 -2.92
N THR A 205 -15.20 -1.78 -1.80
CA THR A 205 -16.46 -1.68 -1.06
C THR A 205 -17.04 -0.28 -1.09
N GLY A 206 -18.31 -0.15 -0.70
CA GLY A 206 -18.99 1.13 -0.55
C GLY A 206 -19.84 1.50 -1.76
N TYR A 207 -20.24 2.77 -1.85
CA TYR A 207 -21.16 3.24 -2.90
C TYR A 207 -20.44 3.72 -4.16
N LEU A 208 -19.13 3.95 -4.07
CA LEU A 208 -18.27 4.28 -5.20
C LEU A 208 -16.97 3.49 -5.11
N PRO A 209 -16.96 2.16 -5.27
CA PRO A 209 -15.72 1.38 -5.19
C PRO A 209 -14.63 1.92 -6.14
N LEU A 210 -13.37 1.89 -5.69
CA LEU A 210 -12.26 2.60 -6.34
C LEU A 210 -11.97 2.13 -7.78
N PRO A 211 -11.94 0.83 -8.10
CA PRO A 211 -11.63 0.38 -9.47
C PRO A 211 -12.59 0.94 -10.52
N GLU A 212 -13.88 1.01 -10.20
CA GLU A 212 -14.94 1.49 -11.09
C GLU A 212 -15.05 3.03 -11.12
N HIS A 213 -14.47 3.71 -10.12
CA HIS A 213 -14.61 5.15 -9.93
C HIS A 213 -13.28 5.89 -9.75
N LEU A 214 -12.19 5.33 -10.28
CA LEU A 214 -10.84 5.89 -10.17
C LEU A 214 -10.78 7.32 -10.72
N LYS A 215 -11.40 7.57 -11.87
CA LYS A 215 -11.42 8.90 -12.50
C LYS A 215 -12.13 9.93 -11.62
N GLU A 216 -13.25 9.56 -11.01
CA GLU A 216 -14.04 10.41 -10.13
C GLU A 216 -13.30 10.68 -8.81
N LYS A 217 -12.61 9.67 -8.27
CA LYS A 217 -11.84 9.76 -7.02
C LYS A 217 -10.48 10.43 -7.17
N SER A 218 -9.96 10.58 -8.40
CA SER A 218 -8.62 11.14 -8.70
C SER A 218 -8.33 12.59 -8.25
N SER A 219 -9.29 13.33 -7.68
CA SER A 219 -8.96 14.63 -7.06
C SER A 219 -8.20 14.41 -5.75
N ARG A 220 -7.30 15.32 -5.35
CA ARG A 220 -6.56 15.17 -4.08
C ARG A 220 -7.46 14.95 -2.86
N ASN A 221 -8.61 15.62 -2.82
CA ASN A 221 -9.58 15.47 -1.74
C ASN A 221 -10.38 14.16 -1.86
N GLY A 222 -10.73 13.74 -3.08
CA GLY A 222 -11.40 12.46 -3.33
C GLY A 222 -10.51 11.28 -2.98
N ALA A 223 -9.26 11.29 -3.44
CA ALA A 223 -8.26 10.27 -3.14
C ALA A 223 -8.01 10.19 -1.62
N GLY A 224 -7.73 11.33 -0.97
CA GLY A 224 -7.52 11.33 0.48
C GLY A 224 -8.76 10.89 1.28
N ALA A 225 -9.97 11.19 0.81
CA ALA A 225 -11.20 10.70 1.43
C ALA A 225 -11.36 9.19 1.30
N GLU A 226 -11.00 8.64 0.15
CA GLU A 226 -11.04 7.20 -0.09
C GLU A 226 -10.05 6.47 0.82
N GLU A 227 -8.80 6.92 0.83
CA GLU A 227 -7.72 6.43 1.69
C GLU A 227 -8.10 6.43 3.18
N LEU A 228 -8.71 7.52 3.63
CA LEU A 228 -9.21 7.62 4.99
C LEU A 228 -10.37 6.66 5.26
N ARG A 229 -11.29 6.49 4.31
CA ARG A 229 -12.45 5.60 4.45
C ARG A 229 -12.00 4.16 4.62
N VAL A 230 -11.10 3.67 3.76
CA VAL A 230 -10.65 2.27 3.78
C VAL A 230 -9.85 1.95 5.04
N ASP A 231 -9.04 2.88 5.54
CA ASP A 231 -8.30 2.68 6.79
C ASP A 231 -9.20 2.73 8.02
N ILE A 232 -10.23 3.58 8.02
CA ILE A 232 -11.23 3.57 9.09
C ILE A 232 -12.00 2.25 9.09
N LEU A 233 -12.42 1.76 7.92
CA LEU A 233 -13.07 0.45 7.80
C LEU A 233 -12.18 -0.66 8.34
N SER A 234 -10.89 -0.66 7.96
CA SER A 234 -9.89 -1.60 8.45
C SER A 234 -9.77 -1.58 9.97
N ILE A 235 -9.63 -0.40 10.58
CA ILE A 235 -9.56 -0.25 12.04
C ILE A 235 -10.84 -0.76 12.71
N LEU A 236 -12.02 -0.43 12.17
CA LEU A 236 -13.30 -0.82 12.77
C LEU A 236 -13.54 -2.33 12.68
N ALA A 237 -13.16 -2.96 11.56
CA ALA A 237 -13.22 -4.41 11.39
C ALA A 237 -12.33 -5.12 12.41
N LEU A 238 -11.10 -4.63 12.59
CA LEU A 238 -10.19 -5.15 13.60
C LEU A 238 -10.74 -4.95 15.03
N LEU A 239 -11.34 -3.79 15.33
CA LEU A 239 -11.97 -3.53 16.63
C LEU A 239 -13.14 -4.48 16.91
N ASP A 240 -13.90 -4.88 15.88
CA ASP A 240 -15.02 -5.82 16.02
C ASP A 240 -14.54 -7.27 16.22
N LEU A 241 -13.36 -7.62 15.68
CA LEU A 241 -12.70 -8.90 15.97
C LEU A 241 -12.06 -8.96 17.38
N HIS A 242 -11.90 -7.82 18.05
CA HIS A 242 -11.03 -7.73 19.22
C HIS A 242 -11.67 -8.15 20.53
N ALA A 243 -11.02 -9.10 21.20
CA ALA A 243 -11.02 -9.13 22.66
C ALA A 243 -9.60 -9.04 23.26
N ASN A 244 -8.58 -9.75 22.74
CA ASN A 244 -7.23 -9.78 23.36
C ASN A 244 -6.02 -10.11 22.45
N ASP A 245 -6.14 -10.16 21.11
CA ASP A 245 -5.03 -10.57 20.22
C ASP A 245 -3.95 -9.46 20.07
N PRO A 246 -2.68 -9.67 20.45
CA PRO A 246 -1.64 -8.64 20.32
C PRO A 246 -1.41 -8.15 18.88
N VAL A 247 -1.54 -9.02 17.89
CA VAL A 247 -1.27 -8.68 16.48
C VAL A 247 -2.37 -7.78 15.94
N LEU A 248 -3.64 -8.13 16.21
CA LEU A 248 -4.74 -7.28 15.80
C LEU A 248 -4.68 -5.92 16.52
N ARG A 249 -4.20 -5.85 17.78
CA ARG A 249 -4.07 -4.56 18.50
C ARG A 249 -2.97 -3.72 17.88
N ALA A 250 -1.85 -4.37 17.54
CA ALA A 250 -0.76 -3.76 16.83
C ALA A 250 -1.19 -3.25 15.45
N SER A 251 -1.99 -4.01 14.68
CA SER A 251 -2.54 -3.54 13.39
C SER A 251 -3.35 -2.26 13.53
N ILE A 252 -4.28 -2.19 14.50
CA ILE A 252 -5.06 -0.96 14.75
C ILE A 252 -4.14 0.22 15.07
N GLN A 253 -3.19 -0.01 15.97
CA GLN A 253 -2.24 1.02 16.40
C GLN A 253 -1.33 1.48 15.27
N TYR A 254 -0.90 0.55 14.40
CA TYR A 254 -0.08 0.82 13.26
C TYR A 254 -0.80 1.76 12.28
N ILE A 255 -2.03 1.40 11.87
CA ILE A 255 -2.85 2.21 10.96
C ILE A 255 -3.10 3.61 11.56
N LEU A 256 -3.46 3.67 12.84
CA LEU A 256 -3.67 4.95 13.53
C LEU A 256 -2.40 5.79 13.62
N ALA A 257 -1.23 5.19 13.86
CA ALA A 257 0.03 5.93 13.93
C ALA A 257 0.41 6.49 12.56
N GLU A 258 0.24 5.70 11.50
CA GLU A 258 0.46 6.16 10.13
C GLU A 258 -0.44 7.36 9.79
N ARG A 259 -1.75 7.24 10.06
CA ARG A 259 -2.77 8.28 9.79
C ARG A 259 -2.73 9.49 10.72
N LEU A 260 -2.39 9.34 12.00
CA LEU A 260 -2.43 10.48 12.93
C LEU A 260 -1.07 11.16 13.09
N ILE A 261 0.01 10.53 12.62
CA ILE A 261 1.38 10.96 12.90
C ILE A 261 2.22 10.99 11.63
N ARG A 262 2.46 9.85 10.97
CA ARG A 262 3.43 9.80 9.88
C ARG A 262 3.00 10.62 8.67
N TYR A 263 1.81 10.39 8.13
CA TYR A 263 1.35 11.10 6.93
C TYR A 263 1.30 12.62 7.12
N PRO A 264 0.77 13.17 8.24
CA PRO A 264 0.84 14.62 8.50
C PRO A 264 2.26 15.20 8.55
N LEU A 265 3.24 14.42 9.00
CA LEU A 265 4.64 14.86 9.11
C LEU A 265 5.46 14.65 7.83
N GLN A 266 5.05 13.73 6.96
CA GLN A 266 5.79 13.39 5.75
C GLN A 266 5.78 14.52 4.72
N ALA A 267 4.65 15.19 4.53
CA ALA A 267 4.48 16.18 3.48
C ALA A 267 3.42 17.25 3.83
N PRO A 268 3.49 18.45 3.22
CA PRO A 268 2.45 19.45 3.41
C PRO A 268 1.06 18.93 2.97
N PRO A 269 -0.01 19.13 3.77
CA PRO A 269 -1.39 18.73 3.41
C PRO A 269 -1.92 19.33 2.11
N LYS A 270 -1.31 20.42 1.62
CA LYS A 270 -1.66 21.02 0.34
C LYS A 270 -1.22 20.17 -0.85
N GLU A 271 -0.15 19.42 -0.69
CA GLU A 271 0.58 18.73 -1.76
C GLU A 271 0.33 17.22 -1.75
N ASN A 272 0.07 16.62 -0.59
CA ASN A 272 -0.14 15.18 -0.43
C ASN A 272 -1.55 14.86 0.10
N TYR A 273 -2.25 13.92 -0.56
CA TYR A 273 -3.63 13.58 -0.22
C TYR A 273 -3.76 12.80 1.09
N ASP A 274 -2.80 11.94 1.42
CA ASP A 274 -2.78 11.22 2.69
C ASP A 274 -2.55 12.17 3.87
N ALA A 275 -1.58 13.09 3.75
CA ALA A 275 -1.31 14.10 4.77
C ALA A 275 -2.56 14.96 5.03
N ARG A 276 -3.29 15.30 3.96
CA ARG A 276 -4.53 16.07 4.07
C ARG A 276 -5.64 15.35 4.81
N SER A 277 -5.95 14.12 4.41
CA SER A 277 -7.02 13.36 5.04
C SER A 277 -6.71 13.02 6.49
N SER A 278 -5.43 12.77 6.77
CA SER A 278 -4.86 12.57 8.10
C SER A 278 -5.02 13.79 9.02
N VAL A 279 -4.72 15.00 8.53
CA VAL A 279 -4.97 16.24 9.28
C VAL A 279 -6.47 16.44 9.54
N ALA A 280 -7.32 16.18 8.55
CA ALA A 280 -8.77 16.28 8.73
C ALA A 280 -9.29 15.30 9.80
N LEU A 281 -8.77 14.06 9.83
CA LEU A 281 -9.08 13.07 10.87
C LEU A 281 -8.60 13.56 12.25
N PHE A 282 -7.37 14.05 12.35
CA PHE A 282 -6.82 14.55 13.61
C PHE A 282 -7.66 15.71 14.18
N GLU A 283 -7.99 16.70 13.34
CA GLU A 283 -8.84 17.84 13.72
C GLU A 283 -10.25 17.40 14.11
N TYR A 284 -10.81 16.38 13.43
CA TYR A 284 -12.08 15.78 13.80
C TYR A 284 -12.00 15.17 15.20
N LEU A 285 -11.06 14.26 15.44
CA LEU A 285 -10.92 13.57 16.72
C LEU A 285 -10.61 14.55 17.87
N GLN A 286 -9.80 15.58 17.63
CA GLN A 286 -9.49 16.61 18.63
C GLN A 286 -10.74 17.43 18.99
N ARG A 287 -11.50 17.90 18.01
CA ARG A 287 -12.73 18.68 18.26
C ARG A 287 -13.82 17.88 18.97
N HIS A 288 -13.89 16.58 18.70
CA HIS A 288 -14.79 15.66 19.41
C HIS A 288 -14.24 15.21 20.77
N GLY A 289 -13.13 15.79 21.22
CA GLY A 289 -12.52 15.54 22.53
C GLY A 289 -11.97 14.13 22.70
N VAL A 290 -11.69 13.43 21.60
CA VAL A 290 -11.12 12.07 21.56
C VAL A 290 -9.60 12.13 21.66
N ILE A 291 -8.98 13.14 21.03
CA ILE A 291 -7.56 13.46 21.23
C ILE A 291 -7.47 14.60 22.24
N GLY A 292 -6.78 14.34 23.35
CA GLY A 292 -6.46 15.32 24.39
C GLY A 292 -4.98 15.62 24.44
N ARG A 293 -4.59 16.65 25.20
CA ARG A 293 -3.19 16.98 25.46
C ARG A 293 -2.94 17.15 26.95
N LYS A 294 -1.93 16.48 27.49
CA LYS A 294 -1.52 16.57 28.90
C LYS A 294 0.00 16.51 28.98
N GLY A 295 0.61 17.45 29.72
CA GLY A 295 2.08 17.50 29.86
C GLY A 295 2.82 17.61 28.53
N GLY A 296 2.27 18.36 27.57
CA GLY A 296 2.85 18.50 26.24
C GLY A 296 2.56 17.37 25.25
N ARG A 297 2.10 16.21 25.72
CA ARG A 297 1.86 15.00 24.91
C ARG A 297 0.38 14.77 24.57
N PHE A 298 0.13 14.19 23.40
CA PHE A 298 -1.20 13.76 22.97
C PHE A 298 -1.58 12.40 23.55
N TYR A 299 -2.87 12.17 23.76
CA TYR A 299 -3.40 10.89 24.21
C TYR A 299 -4.87 10.69 23.79
N PHE A 300 -5.33 9.45 23.76
CA PHE A 300 -6.74 9.12 23.51
C PHE A 300 -7.57 9.25 24.79
N VAL A 301 -8.41 10.29 24.86
CA VAL A 301 -9.35 10.52 25.97
C VAL A 301 -10.45 9.46 25.89
N GLY A 302 -10.59 8.64 26.94
CA GLY A 302 -11.54 7.51 26.94
C GLY A 302 -11.03 6.27 26.20
N GLY A 303 -9.75 6.26 25.79
CA GLY A 303 -9.11 5.10 25.17
C GLY A 303 -9.69 4.69 23.82
N TYR A 304 -9.42 3.44 23.43
CA TYR A 304 -9.80 2.88 22.13
C TYR A 304 -11.31 2.73 21.93
N ALA A 305 -12.08 2.55 23.01
CA ALA A 305 -13.55 2.46 22.92
C ALA A 305 -14.15 3.76 22.37
N ARG A 306 -13.81 4.90 22.98
CA ARG A 306 -14.29 6.21 22.51
C ARG A 306 -13.72 6.60 21.15
N LEU A 307 -12.49 6.18 20.85
CA LEU A 307 -11.92 6.32 19.51
C LEU A 307 -12.76 5.56 18.48
N GLY A 308 -13.09 4.29 18.74
CA GLY A 308 -13.94 3.47 17.89
C GLY A 308 -15.30 4.10 17.63
N GLU A 309 -15.97 4.63 18.66
CA GLU A 309 -17.24 5.36 18.51
C GLU A 309 -17.12 6.56 17.57
N ALA A 310 -16.05 7.36 17.71
CA ALA A 310 -15.81 8.51 16.86
C ALA A 310 -15.49 8.10 15.42
N LEU A 311 -14.74 7.01 15.23
CA LEU A 311 -14.44 6.43 13.91
C LEU A 311 -15.70 5.89 13.22
N ARG A 312 -16.60 5.20 13.95
CA ARG A 312 -17.92 4.82 13.41
C ARG A 312 -18.74 6.04 13.02
N SER A 313 -18.73 7.08 13.84
CA SER A 313 -19.47 8.32 13.57
C SER A 313 -18.99 9.02 12.28
N ILE A 314 -17.68 9.15 12.07
CA ILE A 314 -17.14 9.74 10.83
C ILE A 314 -17.39 8.83 9.62
N LEU A 315 -17.29 7.50 9.78
CA LEU A 315 -17.57 6.56 8.70
C LEU A 315 -19.02 6.70 8.21
N VAL A 316 -20.00 6.75 9.11
CA VAL A 316 -21.42 6.97 8.74
C VAL A 316 -21.58 8.25 7.90
N LYS A 317 -20.87 9.33 8.25
CA LYS A 317 -20.90 10.59 7.48
C LYS A 317 -20.27 10.43 6.09
N ILE A 318 -19.10 9.79 6.00
CA ILE A 318 -18.42 9.51 4.73
C ILE A 318 -19.31 8.66 3.84
N THR A 319 -19.87 7.58 4.37
CA THR A 319 -20.77 6.66 3.66
C THR A 319 -22.04 7.38 3.15
N ALA A 320 -22.66 8.23 3.97
CA ALA A 320 -23.84 8.99 3.55
C ALA A 320 -23.51 10.04 2.47
N LEU A 321 -22.32 10.65 2.51
CA LEU A 321 -21.84 11.55 1.46
C LEU A 321 -21.55 10.77 0.17
N GLU A 322 -20.84 9.66 0.27
CA GLU A 322 -20.52 8.79 -0.86
C GLU A 322 -21.79 8.29 -1.56
N TYR A 323 -22.80 7.86 -0.79
CA TYR A 323 -24.12 7.50 -1.32
C TYR A 323 -24.77 8.64 -2.12
N ARG A 324 -24.81 9.86 -1.56
CA ARG A 324 -25.41 11.00 -2.27
C ARG A 324 -24.64 11.37 -3.55
N ILE A 325 -23.32 11.23 -3.52
CA ILE A 325 -22.48 11.45 -4.70
C ILE A 325 -22.70 10.36 -5.74
N SER A 326 -22.90 9.10 -5.34
CA SER A 326 -23.17 8.01 -6.29
C SER A 326 -24.48 8.22 -7.06
N GLN A 327 -25.46 8.90 -6.45
CA GLN A 327 -26.70 9.31 -7.12
C GLN A 327 -26.54 10.52 -8.06
N SER A 328 -25.39 11.19 -8.07
CA SER A 328 -25.13 12.33 -8.95
C SER A 328 -24.63 11.87 -10.33
N PRO A 329 -24.84 12.67 -11.41
CA PRO A 329 -24.24 12.41 -12.72
C PRO A 329 -22.73 12.21 -12.63
N ALA A 330 -22.17 11.27 -13.41
CA ALA A 330 -20.75 10.90 -13.33
C ALA A 330 -19.80 12.10 -13.43
N ASP A 331 -20.09 13.03 -14.33
CA ASP A 331 -19.28 14.23 -14.55
C ASP A 331 -19.24 15.18 -13.34
N ASP A 332 -20.25 15.14 -12.47
CA ASP A 332 -20.32 15.96 -11.25
C ASP A 332 -19.61 15.32 -10.06
N ARG A 333 -19.42 13.99 -10.07
CA ARG A 333 -18.94 13.23 -8.90
C ARG A 333 -17.56 13.70 -8.45
N LYS A 334 -16.63 13.91 -9.40
CA LYS A 334 -15.28 14.39 -9.09
C LYS A 334 -15.29 15.75 -8.38
N LYS A 335 -16.12 16.67 -8.85
CA LYS A 335 -16.29 17.99 -8.24
C LYS A 335 -16.88 17.86 -6.84
N LYS A 336 -17.92 17.05 -6.63
CA LYS A 336 -18.53 16.84 -5.31
C LYS A 336 -17.58 16.16 -4.32
N LEU A 337 -16.85 15.12 -4.75
CA LEU A 337 -15.82 14.46 -3.94
C LEU A 337 -14.72 15.42 -3.49
N SER A 338 -14.44 16.46 -4.29
CA SER A 338 -13.44 17.46 -3.92
C SER A 338 -13.81 18.30 -2.69
N PHE A 339 -15.07 18.28 -2.24
CA PHE A 339 -15.51 18.99 -1.03
C PHE A 339 -15.59 18.08 0.22
N LEU A 340 -15.47 16.76 0.07
CA LEU A 340 -15.66 15.80 1.15
C LEU A 340 -14.73 16.05 2.35
N LEU A 341 -13.41 16.10 2.14
CA LEU A 341 -12.45 16.37 3.23
C LEU A 341 -12.61 17.78 3.84
N PRO A 342 -12.73 18.87 3.06
CA PRO A 342 -13.05 20.19 3.62
C PRO A 342 -14.30 20.21 4.50
N ASP A 343 -15.37 19.50 4.12
CA ASP A 343 -16.62 19.46 4.87
C ASP A 343 -16.43 18.67 6.19
N LEU A 344 -15.71 17.53 6.15
CA LEU A 344 -15.28 16.80 7.35
C LEU A 344 -14.48 17.70 8.30
N ALA A 345 -13.54 18.48 7.75
CA ALA A 345 -12.71 19.40 8.51
C ALA A 345 -13.49 20.60 9.06
N LYS A 346 -14.60 21.02 8.47
CA LYS A 346 -15.40 22.17 8.96
C LYS A 346 -16.55 21.78 9.90
N ASN A 347 -17.08 20.57 9.78
CA ASN A 347 -18.17 20.02 10.62
C ASN A 347 -19.26 21.04 10.99
N ASN A 348 -19.81 21.73 10.00
CA ASN A 348 -20.92 22.66 10.22
C ASN A 348 -22.25 21.93 10.53
N ASN A 349 -22.28 20.58 10.57
CA ASN A 349 -23.49 19.74 10.63
C ASN A 349 -24.56 20.07 9.57
N ARG A 350 -24.32 21.07 8.73
CA ARG A 350 -25.07 21.50 7.56
C ARG A 350 -24.39 20.87 6.35
N TRP A 351 -24.62 19.56 6.20
CA TRP A 351 -24.08 18.77 5.10
C TRP A 351 -24.91 18.94 3.82
N GLU A 352 -25.35 20.17 3.55
CA GLU A 352 -25.92 20.56 2.27
C GLU A 352 -24.76 20.53 1.28
N LEU A 353 -24.66 19.45 0.50
CA LEU A 353 -23.80 19.44 -0.67
C LEU A 353 -24.18 20.69 -1.47
N LEU A 354 -23.24 21.63 -1.64
CA LEU A 354 -23.48 22.83 -2.43
C LEU A 354 -24.18 22.42 -3.73
N SER A 355 -25.41 22.89 -3.88
CA SER A 355 -26.32 22.62 -5.00
C SER A 355 -25.64 22.86 -6.33
#